data_AF-A0A499UCV7-F1
#
_entry.id   AF-A0A499UCV7-F1
#
_cell.length_a   1.000
_cell.length_b   1.000
_cell.length_c   1.000
_cell.angle_alpha   90.00
_cell.angle_beta   90.00
_cell.angle_gamma   90.00
#
_symmetry.space_group_name_H-M   'P 1'
#
loop_
_entity.id
_entity.type
_entity.pdbx_description
1 polymer ?
#
loop_
_entity_poly.entity_id
_entity_poly.type
_entity_poly.pdbx_seq_one_letter_code
_entity_poly.pdbx_strand_id
1 'polypeptide(L)' 'MQIALDPLAWMPMLALTGTARLWEPRRLRLRLFTAAGQLVTTGRRRTLRLTRHWLWTGHITAALDRLTQLPDPG' A
#
# COMPACT_ATOMS: atom_id res chain seq x y z
N MET A 1 -6.96 -9.64 21.89
CA MET A 1 -6.29 -9.91 20.60
C MET A 1 -5.90 -8.58 19.98
N GLN A 2 -4.64 -8.46 19.60
CA GLN A 2 -3.89 -7.22 19.49
C GLN A 2 -4.15 -6.50 18.15
N ILE A 3 -5.22 -5.73 18.07
CA ILE A 3 -5.60 -4.93 16.88
C ILE A 3 -4.85 -3.57 16.89
N ALA A 4 -4.22 -3.20 18.00
CA ALA A 4 -3.60 -1.89 18.21
C ALA A 4 -2.20 -1.70 17.58
N LEU A 5 -1.65 -2.72 16.90
CA LEU A 5 -0.28 -2.70 16.36
C LEU A 5 -0.15 -3.12 14.90
N ASP A 6 -1.25 -3.38 14.19
CA ASP A 6 -1.19 -3.65 12.76
C ASP A 6 -1.31 -2.32 12.00
N PRO A 7 -0.21 -1.73 11.48
CA PRO A 7 -0.29 -0.54 10.64
C PRO A 7 -1.23 -0.75 9.44
N LEU A 8 -1.48 -2.00 9.06
CA LEU A 8 -2.43 -2.36 8.02
C LEU A 8 -3.91 -2.21 8.39
N ALA A 9 -4.27 -2.12 9.67
CA ALA A 9 -5.66 -1.92 10.08
C ALA A 9 -6.17 -0.53 9.67
N TRP A 10 -5.28 0.47 9.65
CA TRP A 10 -5.62 1.85 9.28
C TRP A 10 -5.25 2.22 7.84
N MET A 11 -4.33 1.48 7.21
CA MET A 11 -3.98 1.65 5.78
C MET A 11 -5.19 1.67 4.83
N PRO A 12 -6.22 0.81 4.93
CA PRO A 12 -7.38 0.91 4.05
C PRO A 12 -8.14 2.23 4.21
N MET A 13 -8.11 2.85 5.40
CA MET A 13 -8.80 4.12 5.63
C MET A 13 -7.99 5.31 5.11
N LEU A 14 -6.66 5.25 5.22
CA LEU A 14 -5.77 6.34 4.83
C LEU A 14 -5.39 6.31 3.35
N ALA A 15 -5.16 5.11 2.82
CA ALA A 15 -4.50 4.89 1.54
C ALA A 15 -5.41 4.25 0.48
N LEU A 16 -6.45 3.50 0.88
CA LEU A 16 -7.33 2.81 -0.08
C LEU A 16 -8.66 3.54 -0.26
N THR A 17 -9.09 3.67 -1.51
CA THR A 17 -10.38 4.27 -1.86
C THR A 17 -11.21 3.30 -2.73
N GLY A 18 -12.52 3.49 -2.75
CA GLY A 18 -13.43 2.66 -3.53
C GLY A 18 -13.46 1.19 -3.08
N THR A 19 -13.47 0.27 -4.04
CA THR A 19 -13.58 -1.18 -3.79
C THR A 19 -12.41 -1.75 -2.97
N ALA A 20 -11.26 -1.09 -2.96
CA ALA A 20 -10.09 -1.51 -2.18
C ALA A 20 -10.28 -1.34 -0.67
N ARG A 21 -11.15 -0.42 -0.23
CA ARG A 21 -11.53 -0.25 1.18
C ARG A 21 -12.40 -1.40 1.71
N LEU A 22 -13.14 -2.06 0.82
CA LEU A 22 -14.07 -3.15 1.17
C LEU A 22 -13.39 -4.52 1.19
N TRP A 23 -12.09 -4.60 0.91
CA TRP A 23 -11.37 -5.87 0.96
C TRP A 23 -11.19 -6.32 2.40
N GLU A 24 -11.40 -7.61 2.65
CA GLU A 24 -11.02 -8.20 3.93
C GLU A 24 -9.52 -7.96 4.20
N PRO A 25 -9.13 -7.69 5.46
CA PRO A 25 -7.75 -7.33 5.82
C PRO A 25 -6.73 -8.40 5.42
N ARG A 26 -7.11 -9.68 5.49
CA ARG A 26 -6.26 -10.80 5.04
C ARG A 26 -6.01 -10.77 3.54
N ARG A 27 -7.03 -10.41 2.76
CA ARG A 27 -6.98 -10.30 1.30
C ARG A 27 -6.15 -9.09 0.87
N LEU A 28 -6.27 -8.01 1.64
CA LEU A 28 -5.50 -6.78 1.49
C LEU A 28 -4.01 -7.04 1.75
N ARG A 29 -3.65 -7.76 2.82
CA ARG A 29 -2.27 -8.22 3.08
C ARG A 29 -1.67 -8.95 1.89
N LEU A 30 -2.38 -9.99 1.43
CA LEU A 30 -1.90 -10.79 0.32
C LEU A 30 -1.71 -9.92 -0.93
N ARG A 31 -2.67 -9.05 -1.26
CA ARG A 31 -2.59 -8.23 -2.47
C ARG A 31 -1.49 -7.17 -2.41
N LEU A 32 -1.26 -6.56 -1.25
CA LEU A 32 -0.23 -5.53 -1.09
C LEU A 32 1.18 -6.13 -1.00
N PHE A 33 1.35 -7.23 -0.27
CA PHE A 33 2.68 -7.78 0.01
C PHE A 33 3.11 -8.92 -0.91
N THR A 34 2.20 -9.52 -1.68
CA THR A 34 2.52 -10.56 -2.67
C THR A 34 2.64 -9.98 -4.09
N ALA A 35 2.44 -8.68 -4.27
CA ALA A 35 2.67 -8.04 -5.57
C ALA A 35 4.15 -8.20 -5.98
N ALA A 36 4.38 -8.81 -7.14
CA ALA A 36 5.72 -8.94 -7.71
C ALA A 36 6.23 -7.55 -8.10
N GLY A 37 7.25 -7.08 -7.37
CA GLY A 37 7.89 -5.81 -7.59
C GLY A 37 9.35 -5.82 -7.16
N GLN A 38 10.15 -4.98 -7.81
CA GLN A 38 11.55 -4.79 -7.47
C GLN A 38 11.69 -3.52 -6.64
N LEU A 39 12.19 -3.64 -5.41
CA LEU A 39 12.57 -2.48 -4.62
C LEU A 39 14.01 -2.10 -4.97
N VAL A 40 14.16 -1.01 -5.70
CA VAL A 40 15.47 -0.46 -6.09
C VAL A 40 15.84 0.66 -5.12
N THR A 41 16.98 0.54 -4.45
CA THR A 41 17.51 1.62 -3.61
C THR A 41 18.65 2.28 -4.35
N THR A 42 18.53 3.58 -4.64
CA THR A 42 19.55 4.40 -5.31
C THR A 42 19.93 5.58 -4.43
N GLY A 43 21.14 5.56 -3.85
CA GLY A 43 21.61 6.61 -2.94
C GLY A 43 20.62 6.86 -1.80
N ARG A 44 19.96 8.04 -1.80
CA ARG A 44 18.94 8.43 -0.81
C ARG A 44 17.49 8.15 -1.25
N ARG A 45 17.26 7.58 -2.43
CA ARG A 45 15.92 7.35 -2.99
C ARG A 45 15.62 5.85 -3.07
N ARG A 46 14.45 5.46 -2.57
CA ARG A 46 13.90 4.10 -2.74
C ARG A 46 12.82 4.16 -3.80
N THR A 47 12.91 3.29 -4.79
CA THR A 47 11.96 3.21 -5.91
C THR A 47 11.39 1.80 -5.97
N LEU A 48 10.09 1.68 -5.75
CA LEU A 48 9.37 0.42 -5.91
C LEU A 48 8.90 0.30 -7.37
N ARG A 49 9.47 -0.64 -8.11
CA ARG A 49 9.07 -0.99 -9.48
C ARG A 49 8.07 -2.12 -9.42
N LEU A 50 6.79 -1.79 -9.53
CA LEU A 50 5.71 -2.76 -9.63
C LEU A 50 5.51 -3.20 -11.08
N THR A 51 5.14 -4.45 -11.26
CA THR A 51 4.83 -5.00 -12.58
C THR A 51 3.56 -4.35 -13.14
N ARG A 52 3.64 -3.71 -14.32
CA ARG A 52 2.53 -2.96 -14.92
C ARG A 52 1.29 -3.80 -15.25
N HIS A 53 1.44 -5.08 -15.58
CA HIS A 53 0.33 -5.95 -15.98
C HIS A 53 -0.50 -6.47 -14.80
N TRP A 54 -0.08 -6.23 -13.57
CA TRP A 54 -0.77 -6.75 -12.41
C TRP A 54 -2.01 -5.91 -12.07
N LEU A 55 -3.16 -6.56 -11.96
CA LEU A 55 -4.49 -5.94 -11.77
C LEU A 55 -4.56 -4.97 -10.57
N TRP A 56 -3.67 -5.15 -9.58
CA TRP A 56 -3.69 -4.38 -8.33
C TRP A 56 -2.58 -3.32 -8.26
N THR A 57 -1.69 -3.23 -9.27
CA THR A 57 -0.59 -2.25 -9.29
C THR A 57 -1.12 -0.83 -9.22
N GLY A 58 -2.21 -0.51 -9.93
CA GLY A 58 -2.85 0.81 -9.86
C GLY A 58 -3.33 1.15 -8.45
N HIS A 59 -3.91 0.19 -7.72
CA HIS A 59 -4.34 0.39 -6.34
C HIS A 59 -3.16 0.62 -5.39
N ILE A 60 -2.06 -0.12 -5.56
CA ILE A 60 -0.87 0.04 -4.72
C ILE A 60 -0.20 1.40 -5.00
N THR A 61 -0.03 1.79 -6.26
CA THR A 61 0.55 3.08 -6.62
C THR A 61 -0.31 4.24 -6.14
N ALA A 62 -1.63 4.19 -6.31
CA ALA A 62 -2.55 5.22 -5.80
C ALA A 62 -2.52 5.31 -4.27
N ALA A 63 -2.39 4.18 -3.57
CA ALA A 63 -2.27 4.16 -2.13
C ALA A 63 -0.98 4.82 -1.65
N LEU A 64 0.15 4.53 -2.29
CA LEU A 64 1.45 5.13 -1.99
C LEU A 64 1.49 6.64 -2.29
N ASP A 65 0.90 7.05 -3.42
CA ASP A 65 0.76 8.46 -3.78
C ASP A 65 -0.02 9.21 -2.70
N ARG A 66 -1.16 8.67 -2.28
CA ARG A 66 -2.00 9.27 -1.23
C ARG A 66 -1.30 9.35 0.12
N LEU A 67 -0.55 8.32 0.51
CA LEU A 67 0.27 8.36 1.74
C LEU A 67 1.35 9.44 1.67
N THR A 68 1.92 9.68 0.48
CA THR A 68 2.90 10.75 0.26
C THR A 68 2.26 12.14 0.31
N GLN A 69 0.97 12.25 0.00
CA GLN A 69 0.19 13.49 0.09
C GLN A 69 -0.38 13.75 1.50
N LEU A 70 -0.33 12.77 2.41
CA LEU A 70 -0.84 12.98 3.77
C LEU A 70 0.08 13.98 4.48
N PRO A 71 -0.47 15.07 5.08
CA PRO A 71 0.33 15.98 5.88
C PRO A 71 0.97 15.20 7.02
N ASP A 72 2.24 15.47 7.27
CA ASP A 72 2.99 14.85 8.36
C ASP A 72 2.21 15.11 9.67
N PRO A 73 1.75 14.06 10.38
CA PRO A 73 1.19 14.24 11.71
C PRO A 73 2.38 14.52 12.62
N GLY A 74 2.74 15.80 12.73
CA GLY A 74 3.90 16.26 13.50
C GLY A 74 3.94 15.78 14.94
#